data_AF-A0A376MIA7-F1
#
_entry.id   AF-A0A376MIA7-F1
#
_cell.length_a   1.000
_cell.length_b   1.000
_cell.length_c   1.000
_cell.angle_alpha   90.00
_cell.angle_beta   90.00
_cell.angle_gamma   90.00
#
_symmetry.space_group_name_H-M   'P 1'
#
loop_
_entity.id
_entity.type
_entity.pdbx_description
1 polymer ?
#
loop_
_entity_poly.entity_id
_entity_poly.type
_entity_poly.pdbx_seq_one_letter_code
_entity_poly.pdbx_strand_id
1 'polypeptide(L)'
;MIVTSDDYFRFINSDTYFSRKLSTMLHENTVAILGYSLSDTNLKAIINDYKKFSKNNALCSNIFLISRNKVSQDMKDYYFYCFGIRVIDNTEIDCFFSRLSYKMSLIKDIIERARENIRKVVSGAYTYKNEYLKLEDSFYQIISSIISEGLDWNDDKVVSLFERIIEKKRKLTRNDGAWEQYEQLAKWLIYFGSIIEVSNTKYEKTYLDAVEYSMGHMSKERNWGVSWYAYRAWETRWPAIIASNRLMIKNHIETLGTLKDANLIVKNIV
;
A
#
# COMPACT_ATOMS: atom_id res chain seq x y z
N MET A 1 18.21 14.68 31.49
CA MET A 1 17.24 13.56 31.55
C MET A 1 15.89 14.17 31.25
N ILE A 2 15.19 13.70 30.22
CA ILE A 2 13.86 14.20 29.87
C ILE A 2 12.89 13.25 30.54
N VAL A 3 12.16 13.73 31.55
CA VAL A 3 11.38 12.86 32.45
C VAL A 3 9.89 13.18 32.38
N THR A 4 9.53 14.42 32.00
CA THR A 4 8.14 14.90 31.98
C THR A 4 7.70 15.31 30.58
N SER A 5 6.37 15.34 30.38
CA SER A 5 5.74 15.81 29.14
C SER A 5 6.15 17.26 28.80
N ASP A 6 6.33 18.12 29.80
CA ASP A 6 6.77 19.51 29.64
C ASP A 6 8.23 19.61 29.21
N ASP A 7 9.12 18.75 29.74
CA ASP A 7 10.51 18.67 29.25
C ASP A 7 10.56 18.18 27.80
N TYR A 8 9.66 17.26 27.43
CA TYR A 8 9.47 16.82 26.05
C TYR A 8 8.98 17.96 25.15
N PHE A 9 7.97 18.72 25.56
CA PHE A 9 7.48 19.89 24.82
C PHE A 9 8.56 20.95 24.65
N ARG A 10 9.37 21.23 25.69
CA ARG A 10 10.50 22.17 25.59
C ARG A 10 11.62 21.66 24.70
N PHE A 11 11.94 20.37 24.76
CA PHE A 11 12.99 19.74 23.94
C PHE A 11 12.59 19.62 22.46
N ILE A 12 11.32 19.30 22.18
CA ILE A 12 10.78 19.18 20.82
C ILE A 12 10.53 20.56 20.19
N ASN A 13 9.98 21.52 20.94
CA ASN A 13 9.77 22.90 20.44
C ASN A 13 11.07 23.71 20.38
N SER A 14 12.10 23.32 21.12
CA SER A 14 13.44 23.80 20.83
C SER A 14 13.89 23.15 19.53
N ASP A 15 14.17 23.98 18.53
CA ASP A 15 14.59 23.62 17.17
C ASP A 15 16.00 22.97 17.19
N THR A 16 16.10 21.83 17.88
CA THR A 16 17.34 21.17 18.25
C THR A 16 17.81 20.26 17.14
N TYR A 17 19.13 20.11 17.05
CA TYR A 17 19.78 19.19 16.12
C TYR A 17 19.20 17.76 16.19
N PHE A 18 18.83 17.29 17.39
CA PHE A 18 18.27 15.96 17.59
C PHE A 18 16.86 15.82 17.00
N SER A 19 15.98 16.81 17.20
CA SER A 19 14.64 16.84 16.60
C SER A 19 14.71 16.82 15.07
N ARG A 20 15.58 17.66 14.47
CA ARG A 20 15.80 17.67 13.02
C ARG A 20 16.36 16.34 12.50
N LYS A 21 17.37 15.77 13.19
CA LYS A 21 17.96 14.48 12.81
C LYS A 21 16.94 13.35 12.89
N LEU A 22 16.12 13.32 13.94
CA LEU A 22 15.06 12.32 14.09
C LEU A 22 14.02 12.45 12.97
N SER A 23 13.58 13.67 12.68
CA SER A 23 12.68 13.95 11.56
C SER A 23 13.25 13.46 10.22
N THR A 24 14.51 13.78 9.91
CA THR A 24 15.20 13.27 8.72
C THR A 24 15.24 11.74 8.69
N MET A 25 15.56 11.09 9.82
CA MET A 25 15.57 9.62 9.89
C MET A 25 14.18 9.01 9.65
N LEU A 26 13.10 9.63 10.13
CA LEU A 26 11.72 9.20 9.87
C LEU A 26 11.29 9.42 8.40
N HIS A 27 11.85 10.42 7.72
CA HIS A 27 11.55 10.71 6.31
C HIS A 27 12.29 9.79 5.34
N GLU A 28 13.59 9.57 5.56
CA GLU A 28 14.45 8.86 4.63
C GLU A 28 14.35 7.33 4.77
N ASN A 29 14.06 6.84 5.98
CA ASN A 29 14.12 5.41 6.28
C ASN A 29 12.75 4.80 6.50
N THR A 30 12.67 3.48 6.28
CA THR A 30 11.57 2.68 6.78
C THR A 30 11.73 2.45 8.28
N VAL A 31 10.76 2.86 9.07
CA VAL A 31 10.82 2.85 10.54
C VAL A 31 9.75 1.93 11.11
N ALA A 32 10.16 1.02 11.98
CA ALA A 32 9.26 0.16 12.74
C ALA A 32 9.28 0.57 14.22
N ILE A 33 8.14 1.02 14.73
CA ILE A 33 7.93 1.40 16.12
C ILE A 33 7.47 0.16 16.89
N LEU A 34 8.20 -0.18 17.96
CA LEU A 34 8.03 -1.40 18.76
C LEU A 34 7.87 -1.05 20.24
N GLY A 35 6.99 -1.74 20.95
CA GLY A 35 6.86 -1.59 22.41
C GLY A 35 6.15 -0.32 22.87
N TYR A 36 5.58 0.46 21.95
CA TYR A 36 4.79 1.65 22.26
C TYR A 36 3.30 1.40 22.02
N SER A 37 2.47 2.01 22.87
CA SER A 37 1.04 2.09 22.64
C SER A 37 0.72 3.22 21.66
N LEU A 38 -0.34 3.04 20.87
CA LEU A 38 -0.94 4.13 20.10
C LEU A 38 -1.32 5.32 21.00
N SER A 39 -1.68 5.07 22.26
CA SER A 39 -2.07 6.11 23.22
C SER A 39 -0.91 6.93 23.79
N ASP A 40 0.34 6.61 23.47
CA ASP A 40 1.52 7.30 24.00
C ASP A 40 1.57 8.76 23.51
N THR A 41 1.55 9.70 24.45
CA THR A 41 1.54 11.15 24.17
C THR A 41 2.88 11.64 23.61
N ASN A 42 3.99 11.04 24.02
CA ASN A 42 5.33 11.43 23.57
C ASN A 42 5.55 10.98 22.13
N LEU A 43 5.09 9.76 21.80
CA LEU A 43 5.14 9.26 20.42
C LEU A 43 4.31 10.15 19.49
N LYS A 44 3.09 10.53 19.91
CA LYS A 44 2.24 11.46 19.14
C LYS A 44 2.90 12.81 18.91
N ALA A 45 3.57 13.37 19.93
CA ALA A 45 4.26 14.65 19.83
C ALA A 45 5.38 14.60 18.77
N ILE A 46 6.22 13.56 18.80
CA ILE A 46 7.31 13.37 17.83
C ILE A 46 6.80 13.25 16.39
N ILE A 47 5.70 12.51 16.19
CA ILE A 47 5.21 12.21 14.83
C ILE A 47 4.33 13.34 14.27
N ASN A 48 3.71 14.18 15.10
CA ASN A 48 2.93 15.30 14.60
C ASN A 48 3.77 16.31 13.80
N ASP A 49 5.06 16.48 14.15
CA ASP A 49 5.99 17.34 13.41
C ASP A 49 6.40 16.75 12.05
N TYR A 50 6.39 15.43 11.89
CA TYR A 50 6.66 14.72 10.63
C TYR A 50 5.64 15.08 9.52
N LYS A 51 4.36 15.22 9.86
CA LYS A 51 3.30 15.50 8.86
C LYS A 51 3.43 16.88 8.20
N LYS A 52 4.04 17.86 8.86
CA LYS A 52 4.26 19.18 8.27
C LYS A 52 5.20 19.13 7.06
N PHE A 53 6.07 18.12 6.97
CA PHE A 53 7.03 17.93 5.88
C PHE A 53 6.62 16.87 4.85
N SER A 54 5.76 15.91 5.19
CA SER A 54 5.43 14.77 4.31
C SER A 54 4.38 15.05 3.22
N LYS A 55 3.72 16.21 3.21
CA LYS A 55 2.61 16.52 2.26
C LYS A 55 2.99 16.48 0.77
N ASN A 56 4.27 16.45 0.43
CA ASN A 56 4.74 16.55 -0.95
C ASN A 56 5.17 15.22 -1.60
N ASN A 57 5.18 14.10 -0.86
CA ASN A 57 5.58 12.80 -1.41
C ASN A 57 4.36 11.89 -1.60
N ALA A 58 4.15 11.37 -2.82
CA ALA A 58 3.03 10.49 -3.18
C ALA A 58 3.06 9.10 -2.48
N LEU A 59 4.20 8.70 -1.91
CA LEU A 59 4.31 7.49 -1.10
C LEU A 59 3.76 7.75 0.30
N CYS A 60 2.62 7.13 0.57
CA CYS A 60 2.01 7.17 1.87
C CYS A 60 2.75 6.26 2.86
N SER A 61 3.51 6.91 3.74
CA SER A 61 4.12 6.41 4.98
C SER A 61 5.19 5.30 4.88
N ASN A 62 6.38 5.61 5.40
CA ASN A 62 7.45 4.65 5.69
C ASN A 62 7.45 4.18 7.17
N ILE A 63 6.43 4.55 7.94
CA ILE A 63 6.37 4.31 9.39
C ILE A 63 5.34 3.21 9.69
N PHE A 64 5.79 2.17 10.38
CA PHE A 64 4.99 1.03 10.82
C PHE A 64 4.98 0.97 12.34
N LEU A 65 3.81 0.80 12.96
CA LEU A 65 3.67 0.48 14.38
C LEU A 65 3.23 -0.96 14.52
N ILE A 66 3.95 -1.74 15.33
CA ILE A 66 3.60 -3.12 15.61
C ILE A 66 2.91 -3.21 16.97
N SER A 67 1.65 -3.63 16.92
CA SER A 67 0.79 -3.80 18.09
C SER A 67 0.53 -5.29 18.34
N ARG A 68 0.74 -5.71 19.58
CA ARG A 68 0.37 -7.05 20.04
C ARG A 68 -1.15 -7.26 19.99
N ASN A 69 -1.91 -6.26 20.40
CA ASN A 69 -3.37 -6.33 20.48
C ASN A 69 -4.00 -5.94 19.16
N LYS A 70 -5.20 -6.49 18.89
CA LYS A 70 -6.04 -6.07 17.76
C LYS A 70 -6.40 -4.59 17.89
N VAL A 71 -6.27 -3.85 16.80
CA VAL A 71 -6.60 -2.43 16.73
C VAL A 71 -7.79 -2.26 15.79
N SER A 72 -8.77 -1.44 16.18
CA SER A 72 -9.94 -1.14 15.34
C SER A 72 -9.53 -0.42 14.07
N GLN A 73 -10.26 -0.66 12.98
CA GLN A 73 -9.95 -0.08 11.67
C GLN A 73 -10.04 1.45 11.70
N ASP A 74 -11.03 2.02 12.37
CA ASP A 74 -11.16 3.48 12.57
C ASP A 74 -9.90 4.09 13.21
N MET A 75 -9.30 3.41 14.19
CA MET A 75 -8.04 3.85 14.76
C MET A 75 -6.91 3.75 13.73
N LYS A 76 -6.79 2.63 13.00
CA LYS A 76 -5.76 2.49 11.96
C LYS A 76 -5.84 3.61 10.92
N ASP A 77 -7.04 3.91 10.44
CA ASP A 77 -7.27 4.98 9.47
C ASP A 77 -6.99 6.36 10.07
N TYR A 78 -7.38 6.60 11.33
CA TYR A 78 -7.03 7.84 12.03
C TYR A 78 -5.51 8.01 12.14
N TYR A 79 -4.77 6.99 12.55
CA TYR A 79 -3.31 7.09 12.68
C TYR A 79 -2.61 7.20 11.33
N PHE A 80 -3.11 6.51 10.31
CA PHE A 80 -2.62 6.67 8.95
C PHE A 80 -2.86 8.10 8.44
N TYR A 81 -4.08 8.62 8.58
CA TYR A 81 -4.44 9.96 8.10
C TYR A 81 -3.75 11.09 8.88
N CYS A 82 -3.73 10.99 10.21
CA CYS A 82 -3.18 12.03 11.09
C CYS A 82 -1.66 12.00 11.15
N PHE A 83 -1.04 10.82 11.06
CA PHE A 83 0.38 10.65 11.38
C PHE A 83 1.17 9.91 10.30
N GLY A 84 0.52 9.39 9.26
CA GLY A 84 1.19 8.52 8.28
C GLY A 84 1.76 7.28 8.95
N ILE A 85 1.06 6.69 9.94
CA ILE A 85 1.51 5.46 10.60
C ILE A 85 0.63 4.31 10.15
N ARG A 86 1.25 3.24 9.65
CA ARG A 86 0.57 1.97 9.38
C ARG A 86 0.65 1.08 10.60
N VAL A 87 -0.48 0.55 11.04
CA VAL A 87 -0.52 -0.33 12.21
C VAL A 87 -0.60 -1.79 11.77
N ILE A 88 0.41 -2.57 12.18
CA ILE A 88 0.42 -4.03 12.08
C ILE A 88 0.00 -4.56 13.45
N ASP A 89 -1.23 -5.03 13.57
CA ASP A 89 -1.79 -5.53 14.81
C ASP A 89 -1.78 -7.06 14.91
N ASN A 90 -2.20 -7.58 16.08
CA ASN A 90 -2.25 -9.01 16.36
C ASN A 90 -0.92 -9.74 16.07
N THR A 91 0.20 -9.07 16.33
CA THR A 91 1.53 -9.57 16.00
C THR A 91 2.49 -9.29 17.15
N GLU A 92 3.09 -10.34 17.70
CA GLU A 92 4.17 -10.22 18.68
C GLU A 92 5.49 -9.85 18.01
N ILE A 93 6.40 -9.20 18.73
CA ILE A 93 7.62 -8.61 18.18
C ILE A 93 8.56 -9.71 17.63
N ASP A 94 8.71 -10.80 18.38
CA ASP A 94 9.44 -12.00 17.99
C ASP A 94 8.86 -12.60 16.70
N CYS A 95 7.53 -12.78 16.65
CA CYS A 95 6.83 -13.30 15.48
C CYS A 95 7.02 -12.40 14.25
N PHE A 96 7.01 -11.07 14.44
CA PHE A 96 7.29 -10.11 13.39
C PHE A 96 8.69 -10.30 12.81
N PHE A 97 9.72 -10.33 13.66
CA PHE A 97 11.10 -10.49 13.20
C PHE A 97 11.36 -11.86 12.57
N SER A 98 10.81 -12.95 13.12
CA SER A 98 10.95 -14.28 12.51
C SER A 98 10.37 -14.32 11.10
N ARG A 99 9.18 -13.74 10.89
CA ARG A 99 8.55 -13.65 9.56
C ARG A 99 9.34 -12.76 8.61
N LEU A 100 9.84 -11.62 9.11
CA LEU A 100 10.63 -10.68 8.33
C LEU A 100 11.94 -11.31 7.86
N SER A 101 12.72 -11.89 8.77
CA SER A 101 14.01 -12.53 8.47
C SER A 101 13.86 -13.69 7.49
N TYR A 102 12.84 -14.53 7.68
CA TYR A 102 12.55 -15.62 6.75
C TYR A 102 12.27 -15.08 5.34
N LYS A 103 11.36 -14.11 5.21
CA LYS A 103 11.02 -13.51 3.91
C LYS A 103 12.22 -12.82 3.26
N MET A 104 13.03 -12.10 4.02
CA MET A 104 14.23 -11.42 3.51
C MET A 104 15.21 -12.42 2.88
N SER A 105 15.40 -13.59 3.49
CA SER A 105 16.31 -14.61 2.95
C SER A 105 15.84 -15.17 1.59
N LEU A 106 14.51 -15.29 1.40
CA LEU A 106 13.94 -15.83 0.17
C LEU A 106 14.01 -14.86 -1.03
N ILE A 107 14.01 -13.55 -0.77
CA ILE A 107 13.81 -12.54 -1.81
C ILE A 107 15.08 -11.78 -2.20
N LYS A 108 16.20 -11.99 -1.48
CA LYS A 108 17.44 -11.21 -1.65
C LYS A 108 17.93 -11.19 -3.10
N ASP A 109 18.10 -12.35 -3.72
CA ASP A 109 18.61 -12.47 -5.10
C ASP A 109 17.58 -12.06 -6.17
N ILE A 110 16.31 -12.00 -5.80
CA ILE A 110 15.22 -11.58 -6.68
C ILE A 110 15.20 -10.05 -6.76
N ILE A 111 15.37 -9.37 -5.62
CA ILE A 111 15.34 -7.90 -5.53
C ILE A 111 16.49 -7.27 -6.32
N GLU A 112 17.71 -7.81 -6.21
CA GLU A 112 18.87 -7.27 -6.95
C GLU A 112 18.63 -7.29 -8.46
N ARG A 113 18.13 -8.41 -8.99
CA ARG A 113 17.76 -8.51 -10.42
C ARG A 113 16.60 -7.60 -10.80
N ALA A 114 15.63 -7.40 -9.91
CA ALA A 114 14.49 -6.53 -10.16
C ALA A 114 14.92 -5.05 -10.25
N ARG A 115 15.92 -4.63 -9.46
CA ARG A 115 16.48 -3.27 -9.47
C ARG A 115 17.21 -2.96 -10.77
N GLU A 116 18.07 -3.85 -11.25
CA GLU A 116 18.80 -3.62 -12.51
C GLU A 116 17.87 -3.43 -13.73
N ASN A 117 16.71 -4.09 -13.71
CA ASN A 117 15.77 -4.08 -14.82
C ASN A 117 14.79 -2.90 -14.80
N ILE A 118 14.47 -2.32 -13.63
CA ILE A 118 13.41 -1.31 -13.55
C ILE A 118 13.76 -0.07 -14.38
N ARG A 119 15.02 0.40 -14.36
CA ARG A 119 15.45 1.57 -15.14
C ARG A 119 15.22 1.38 -16.64
N LYS A 120 15.50 0.18 -17.15
CA LYS A 120 15.33 -0.20 -18.56
C LYS A 120 13.86 -0.29 -18.97
N VAL A 121 12.98 -0.69 -18.05
CA VAL A 121 11.55 -0.85 -18.32
C VAL A 121 10.81 0.49 -18.19
N VAL A 122 11.18 1.32 -17.21
CA VAL A 122 10.64 2.68 -17.01
C VAL A 122 11.00 3.60 -18.17
N SER A 123 12.22 3.49 -18.73
CA SER A 123 12.60 4.26 -19.92
C SER A 123 11.84 3.87 -21.19
N GLY A 124 11.05 2.78 -21.14
CA GLY A 124 10.29 2.27 -22.28
C GLY A 124 11.10 1.39 -23.24
N ALA A 125 12.41 1.24 -23.02
CA ALA A 125 13.28 0.42 -23.88
C ALA A 125 12.95 -1.08 -23.81
N TYR A 126 12.39 -1.55 -22.70
CA TYR A 126 12.01 -2.94 -22.50
C TYR A 126 10.60 -3.06 -21.88
N THR A 127 10.01 -4.25 -22.02
CA THR A 127 8.73 -4.59 -21.38
C THR A 127 8.85 -5.90 -20.60
N TYR A 128 8.14 -6.02 -19.48
CA TYR A 128 8.08 -7.26 -18.73
C TYR A 128 7.42 -8.37 -19.55
N LYS A 129 7.98 -9.58 -19.50
CA LYS A 129 7.42 -10.76 -20.16
C LYS A 129 6.10 -11.19 -19.51
N ASN A 130 5.24 -11.88 -20.25
CA ASN A 130 3.96 -12.37 -19.75
C ASN A 130 4.14 -13.35 -18.59
N GLU A 131 5.15 -14.23 -18.69
CA GLU A 131 5.47 -15.24 -17.69
C GLU A 131 5.80 -14.59 -16.34
N TYR A 132 6.53 -13.47 -16.37
CA TYR A 132 6.85 -12.71 -15.17
C TYR A 132 5.59 -12.07 -14.57
N LEU A 133 4.76 -11.41 -15.38
CA LEU A 133 3.53 -10.76 -14.91
C LEU A 133 2.45 -11.75 -14.45
N LYS A 134 2.56 -13.04 -14.80
CA LYS A 134 1.70 -14.10 -14.26
C LYS A 134 2.03 -14.50 -12.83
N LEU A 135 3.19 -14.10 -12.30
CA LEU A 135 3.57 -14.34 -10.91
C LEU A 135 2.86 -13.36 -9.98
N GLU A 136 2.34 -13.86 -8.85
CA GLU A 136 1.68 -13.03 -7.83
C GLU A 136 2.60 -11.90 -7.32
N ASP A 137 3.86 -12.25 -7.03
CA ASP A 137 4.83 -11.33 -6.41
C ASP A 137 5.42 -10.28 -7.37
N SER A 138 5.21 -10.42 -8.68
CA SER A 138 5.89 -9.58 -9.68
C SER A 138 5.56 -8.10 -9.52
N PHE A 139 4.30 -7.75 -9.24
CA PHE A 139 3.92 -6.36 -9.03
C PHE A 139 4.52 -5.77 -7.76
N TYR A 140 4.58 -6.54 -6.67
CA TYR A 140 5.24 -6.11 -5.44
C TYR A 140 6.72 -5.80 -5.67
N GLN A 141 7.41 -6.64 -6.46
CA GLN A 141 8.79 -6.44 -6.86
C GLN A 141 8.95 -5.17 -7.71
N ILE A 142 8.07 -4.95 -8.69
CA ILE A 142 8.11 -3.76 -9.55
C ILE A 142 7.97 -2.49 -8.70
N ILE A 143 6.95 -2.42 -7.84
CA ILE A 143 6.74 -1.26 -6.97
C ILE A 143 7.94 -1.06 -6.03
N SER A 144 8.46 -2.12 -5.41
CA SER A 144 9.64 -2.06 -4.55
C SER A 144 10.89 -1.55 -5.28
N SER A 145 11.07 -1.92 -6.54
CA SER A 145 12.17 -1.44 -7.37
C SER A 145 12.03 0.04 -7.72
N ILE A 146 10.81 0.52 -8.02
CA ILE A 146 10.55 1.94 -8.27
C ILE A 146 10.93 2.78 -7.04
N ILE A 147 10.51 2.35 -5.84
CA ILE A 147 10.84 3.01 -4.58
C ILE A 147 12.35 2.97 -4.31
N SER A 148 12.98 1.80 -4.50
CA SER A 148 14.43 1.63 -4.23
C SER A 148 15.30 2.50 -5.14
N GLU A 149 14.90 2.71 -6.38
CA GLU A 149 15.61 3.57 -7.33
C GLU A 149 15.31 5.07 -7.14
N GLY A 150 14.44 5.42 -6.19
CA GLY A 150 14.05 6.80 -5.93
C GLY A 150 13.31 7.46 -7.09
N LEU A 151 12.61 6.67 -7.91
CA LEU A 151 11.81 7.19 -9.01
C LEU A 151 10.56 7.91 -8.48
N ASP A 152 10.25 9.06 -9.07
CA ASP A 152 9.08 9.85 -8.69
C ASP A 152 7.79 9.22 -9.22
N TRP A 153 6.81 9.01 -8.35
CA TRP A 153 5.47 8.52 -8.71
C TRP A 153 4.66 9.55 -9.49
N ASN A 154 5.08 10.82 -9.53
CA ASN A 154 4.45 11.82 -10.38
C ASN A 154 5.06 11.90 -11.79
N ASP A 155 6.17 11.19 -12.05
CA ASP A 155 6.81 11.11 -13.37
C ASP A 155 5.92 10.36 -14.36
N ASP A 156 5.67 10.96 -15.52
CA ASP A 156 4.86 10.39 -16.60
C ASP A 156 5.36 9.01 -17.07
N LYS A 157 6.66 8.73 -16.98
CA LYS A 157 7.23 7.42 -17.30
C LYS A 157 6.80 6.35 -16.31
N VAL A 158 6.72 6.69 -15.03
CA VAL A 158 6.26 5.76 -13.99
C VAL A 158 4.76 5.54 -14.10
N VAL A 159 3.99 6.60 -14.40
CA VAL A 159 2.55 6.49 -14.70
C VAL A 159 2.33 5.59 -15.91
N SER A 160 2.99 5.85 -17.05
CA SER A 160 2.85 5.04 -18.26
C SER A 160 3.27 3.58 -18.04
N LEU A 161 4.29 3.33 -17.22
CA LEU A 161 4.68 1.98 -16.83
C LEU A 161 3.55 1.26 -16.09
N PHE A 162 2.94 1.92 -15.10
CA PHE A 162 1.80 1.39 -14.36
C PHE A 162 0.65 1.05 -15.29
N GLU A 163 0.24 1.97 -16.16
CA GLU A 163 -0.85 1.76 -17.13
C GLU A 163 -0.60 0.54 -18.00
N ARG A 164 0.62 0.43 -18.56
CA ARG A 164 1.04 -0.69 -19.40
C ARG A 164 1.01 -2.02 -18.65
N ILE A 165 1.46 -2.06 -17.40
CA ILE A 165 1.47 -3.28 -16.58
C ILE A 165 0.05 -3.72 -16.24
N ILE A 166 -0.80 -2.80 -15.78
CA ILE A 166 -2.18 -3.09 -15.40
C ILE A 166 -2.97 -3.57 -16.61
N GLU A 167 -2.86 -2.89 -17.75
CA GLU A 167 -3.56 -3.30 -18.97
C GLU A 167 -3.09 -4.67 -19.46
N LYS A 168 -1.78 -4.94 -19.39
CA LYS A 168 -1.23 -6.26 -19.73
C LYS A 168 -1.72 -7.34 -18.78
N LYS A 169 -1.80 -7.06 -17.47
CA LYS A 169 -2.35 -7.98 -16.47
C LYS A 169 -3.83 -8.26 -16.71
N ARG A 170 -4.63 -7.25 -17.06
CA ARG A 170 -6.04 -7.42 -17.44
C ARG A 170 -6.19 -8.35 -18.64
N LYS A 171 -5.38 -8.18 -19.69
CA LYS A 171 -5.39 -9.08 -20.85
C LYS A 171 -5.08 -10.53 -20.47
N LEU A 172 -4.14 -10.75 -19.54
CA LEU A 172 -3.83 -12.10 -19.06
C LEU A 172 -5.00 -12.80 -18.36
N THR A 173 -5.94 -12.06 -17.76
CA THR A 173 -7.15 -12.63 -17.15
C THR A 173 -8.14 -13.22 -18.17
N ARG A 174 -8.02 -12.83 -19.45
CA ARG A 174 -8.92 -13.31 -20.52
C ARG A 174 -8.42 -14.58 -21.20
N ASN A 175 -7.27 -15.10 -20.81
CA ASN A 175 -6.73 -16.33 -21.37
C ASN A 175 -7.41 -17.56 -20.76
N ASP A 176 -7.42 -18.67 -21.50
CA ASP A 176 -7.91 -19.95 -20.99
C ASP A 176 -7.14 -20.38 -19.74
N GLY A 177 -7.87 -20.78 -18.70
CA GLY A 177 -7.30 -21.20 -17.42
C GLY A 177 -6.75 -20.07 -16.53
N ALA A 178 -7.06 -18.80 -16.82
CA ALA A 178 -6.50 -17.65 -16.09
C ALA A 178 -7.14 -17.36 -14.71
N TRP A 179 -7.71 -18.36 -14.03
CA TRP A 179 -8.41 -18.19 -12.74
C TRP A 179 -7.57 -17.47 -11.68
N GLU A 180 -6.30 -17.85 -11.56
CA GLU A 180 -5.33 -17.23 -10.64
C GLU A 180 -5.06 -15.76 -10.98
N GLN A 181 -5.16 -15.39 -12.26
CA GLN A 181 -4.83 -14.05 -12.73
C GLN A 181 -5.86 -13.02 -12.26
N TYR A 182 -7.12 -13.43 -12.09
CA TYR A 182 -8.16 -12.59 -11.48
C TYR A 182 -7.88 -12.29 -10.01
N GLU A 183 -7.49 -13.31 -9.24
CA GLU A 183 -7.13 -13.14 -7.82
C GLU A 183 -5.90 -12.25 -7.69
N GLN A 184 -4.87 -12.50 -8.50
CA GLN A 184 -3.64 -11.71 -8.48
C GLN A 184 -3.89 -10.25 -8.89
N LEU A 185 -4.74 -9.98 -9.89
CA LEU A 185 -5.12 -8.63 -10.26
C LEU A 185 -5.80 -7.90 -9.09
N ALA A 186 -6.75 -8.55 -8.41
CA ALA A 186 -7.37 -7.99 -7.22
C ALA A 186 -6.33 -7.65 -6.14
N LYS A 187 -5.43 -8.59 -5.83
CA LYS A 187 -4.35 -8.39 -4.86
C LYS A 187 -3.41 -7.24 -5.24
N TRP A 188 -3.10 -7.06 -6.53
CA TRP A 188 -2.26 -5.95 -7.02
C TRP A 188 -2.94 -4.60 -6.83
N LEU A 189 -4.23 -4.49 -7.18
CA LEU A 189 -5.00 -3.25 -7.03
C LEU A 189 -5.22 -2.87 -5.56
N ILE A 190 -5.47 -3.86 -4.71
CA ILE A 190 -5.55 -3.68 -3.25
C ILE A 190 -4.20 -3.22 -2.72
N TYR A 191 -3.10 -3.86 -3.13
CA TYR A 191 -1.77 -3.47 -2.70
C TYR A 191 -1.46 -2.03 -3.12
N PHE A 192 -1.69 -1.67 -4.38
CA PHE A 192 -1.49 -0.32 -4.87
C PHE A 192 -2.33 0.72 -4.10
N GLY A 193 -3.61 0.44 -3.87
CA GLY A 193 -4.50 1.31 -3.10
C GLY A 193 -4.22 1.36 -1.60
N SER A 194 -3.53 0.37 -1.04
CA SER A 194 -2.98 0.41 0.32
C SER A 194 -1.68 1.21 0.39
N ILE A 195 -0.96 1.21 -0.72
CA ILE A 195 0.28 1.90 -1.09
C ILE A 195 0.34 3.41 -1.10
N ILE A 196 -0.46 3.91 -2.02
CA ILE A 196 -0.34 5.19 -2.71
C ILE A 196 -1.72 5.82 -2.63
N GLU A 197 -1.78 7.09 -2.27
CA GLU A 197 -3.02 7.84 -2.36
C GLU A 197 -3.29 8.12 -3.84
N VAL A 198 -4.35 7.50 -4.37
CA VAL A 198 -4.66 7.50 -5.80
C VAL A 198 -5.61 8.64 -6.16
N SER A 199 -6.47 9.06 -5.22
CA SER A 199 -7.42 10.15 -5.42
C SER A 199 -6.74 11.45 -5.81
N ASN A 200 -7.25 12.09 -6.85
CA ASN A 200 -6.74 13.30 -7.51
C ASN A 200 -5.33 13.17 -8.09
N THR A 201 -4.90 11.96 -8.47
CA THR A 201 -3.59 11.73 -9.11
C THR A 201 -3.71 11.28 -10.57
N LYS A 202 -2.59 11.28 -11.29
CA LYS A 202 -2.50 10.78 -12.68
C LYS A 202 -2.88 9.29 -12.81
N TYR A 203 -2.87 8.53 -11.70
CA TYR A 203 -3.22 7.12 -11.68
C TYR A 203 -4.73 6.86 -11.59
N GLU A 204 -5.52 7.87 -11.17
CA GLU A 204 -6.91 7.69 -10.74
C GLU A 204 -7.76 6.97 -11.78
N LYS A 205 -7.76 7.46 -13.02
CA LYS A 205 -8.57 6.90 -14.10
C LYS A 205 -8.21 5.44 -14.36
N THR A 206 -6.94 5.16 -14.64
CA THR A 206 -6.48 3.80 -14.96
C THR A 206 -6.67 2.84 -13.79
N TYR A 207 -6.53 3.32 -12.56
CA TYR A 207 -6.80 2.53 -11.36
C TYR A 207 -8.28 2.20 -11.22
N LEU A 208 -9.18 3.19 -11.33
CA LEU A 208 -10.63 2.97 -11.24
C LEU A 208 -11.14 2.04 -12.35
N ASP A 209 -10.69 2.21 -13.60
CA ASP A 209 -11.04 1.34 -14.72
C ASP A 209 -10.63 -0.13 -14.44
N ALA A 210 -9.48 -0.33 -13.80
CA ALA A 210 -8.99 -1.65 -13.43
C ALA A 210 -9.74 -2.24 -12.22
N VAL A 211 -10.09 -1.41 -11.24
CA VAL A 211 -10.91 -1.81 -10.07
C VAL A 211 -12.31 -2.19 -10.51
N GLU A 212 -12.96 -1.39 -11.34
CA GLU A 212 -14.26 -1.71 -11.94
C GLU A 212 -14.21 -3.05 -12.66
N TYR A 213 -13.19 -3.27 -13.51
CA TYR A 213 -13.01 -4.54 -14.19
C TYR A 213 -12.84 -5.70 -13.20
N SER A 214 -11.97 -5.56 -12.20
CA SER A 214 -11.71 -6.61 -11.21
C SER A 214 -12.96 -6.94 -10.40
N MET A 215 -13.66 -5.92 -9.92
CA MET A 215 -14.89 -6.06 -9.13
C MET A 215 -16.09 -6.51 -9.97
N GLY A 216 -16.08 -6.26 -11.28
CA GLY A 216 -17.09 -6.79 -12.21
C GLY A 216 -16.92 -8.26 -12.58
N HIS A 217 -15.72 -8.83 -12.37
CA HIS A 217 -15.39 -10.22 -12.70
C HIS A 217 -15.13 -11.08 -11.46
N MET A 218 -15.71 -10.72 -10.32
CA MET A 218 -15.66 -11.49 -9.09
C MET A 218 -17.06 -11.89 -8.65
N SER A 219 -17.18 -12.96 -7.89
CA SER A 219 -18.45 -13.30 -7.26
C SER A 219 -18.29 -13.95 -5.89
N LYS A 220 -19.26 -13.70 -5.01
CA LYS A 220 -19.33 -14.38 -3.71
C LYS A 220 -19.60 -15.87 -3.85
N GLU A 221 -20.28 -16.27 -4.92
CA GLU A 221 -20.61 -17.65 -5.23
C GLU A 221 -19.68 -18.20 -6.32
N ARG A 222 -19.58 -19.53 -6.40
CA ARG A 222 -18.75 -20.20 -7.42
C ARG A 222 -19.51 -20.25 -8.74
N ASN A 223 -19.39 -19.17 -9.50
CA ASN A 223 -19.99 -19.02 -10.81
C ASN A 223 -18.95 -19.11 -11.93
N TRP A 224 -19.36 -19.62 -13.09
CA TRP A 224 -18.50 -19.69 -14.27
C TRP A 224 -18.19 -18.28 -14.80
N GLY A 225 -16.94 -18.06 -15.23
CA GLY A 225 -16.50 -16.78 -15.80
C GLY A 225 -16.19 -15.68 -14.79
N VAL A 226 -16.31 -15.93 -13.48
CA VAL A 226 -16.01 -14.96 -12.41
C VAL A 226 -15.17 -15.61 -11.30
N SER A 227 -14.31 -14.83 -10.65
CA SER A 227 -13.39 -15.35 -9.65
C SER A 227 -13.91 -15.19 -8.23
N TRP A 228 -14.19 -16.33 -7.58
CA TRP A 228 -14.47 -16.39 -6.14
C TRP A 228 -13.28 -15.95 -5.29
N TYR A 229 -12.06 -16.32 -5.71
CA TYR A 229 -10.84 -15.94 -5.01
C TYR A 229 -10.57 -14.44 -5.07
N ALA A 230 -10.90 -13.78 -6.18
CA ALA A 230 -10.84 -12.32 -6.30
C ALA A 230 -11.83 -11.64 -5.33
N TYR A 231 -13.07 -12.15 -5.22
CA TYR A 231 -14.04 -11.63 -4.26
C TYR A 231 -13.52 -11.73 -2.83
N ARG A 232 -12.96 -12.89 -2.45
CA ARG A 232 -12.38 -13.11 -1.12
C ARG A 232 -11.18 -12.19 -0.86
N ALA A 233 -10.34 -11.93 -1.86
CA ALA A 233 -9.22 -11.01 -1.73
C ALA A 233 -9.72 -9.58 -1.42
N TRP A 234 -10.73 -9.10 -2.18
CA TRP A 234 -11.36 -7.80 -1.93
C TRP A 234 -12.04 -7.76 -0.56
N GLU A 235 -12.90 -8.72 -0.23
CA GLU A 235 -13.62 -8.79 1.06
C GLU A 235 -12.66 -8.74 2.26
N THR A 236 -11.59 -9.53 2.22
CA THR A 236 -10.68 -9.67 3.37
C THR A 236 -9.69 -8.52 3.52
N ARG A 237 -9.30 -7.88 2.42
CA ARG A 237 -8.24 -6.84 2.41
C ARG A 237 -8.77 -5.45 2.11
N TRP A 238 -10.07 -5.28 1.91
CA TRP A 238 -10.72 -3.97 1.76
C TRP A 238 -10.32 -2.97 2.86
N PRO A 239 -10.28 -3.34 4.16
CA PRO A 239 -9.88 -2.42 5.23
C PRO A 239 -8.40 -1.96 5.13
N ALA A 240 -7.55 -2.70 4.41
CA ALA A 240 -6.14 -2.34 4.26
C ALA A 240 -5.89 -1.21 3.25
N ILE A 241 -6.88 -0.90 2.40
CA ILE A 241 -6.81 0.18 1.41
C ILE A 241 -6.92 1.52 2.14
N ILE A 242 -6.20 2.53 1.68
CA ILE A 242 -6.25 3.88 2.25
C ILE A 242 -7.69 4.42 2.21
N ALA A 243 -8.14 5.04 3.30
CA ALA A 243 -9.52 5.50 3.44
C ALA A 243 -10.01 6.41 2.29
N SER A 244 -9.17 7.35 1.81
CA SER A 244 -9.50 8.20 0.65
C SER A 244 -9.73 7.38 -0.62
N ASN A 245 -8.87 6.39 -0.89
CA ASN A 245 -9.05 5.45 -1.99
C ASN A 245 -10.31 4.59 -1.83
N ARG A 246 -10.63 4.12 -0.61
CA ARG A 246 -11.88 3.36 -0.34
C ARG A 246 -13.11 4.19 -0.67
N LEU A 247 -13.12 5.46 -0.27
CA LEU A 247 -14.21 6.40 -0.56
C LEU A 247 -14.35 6.64 -2.08
N MET A 248 -13.23 6.88 -2.76
CA MET A 248 -13.20 7.06 -4.22
C MET A 248 -13.74 5.84 -4.96
N ILE A 249 -13.27 4.62 -4.62
CA ILE A 249 -13.75 3.38 -5.21
C ILE A 249 -15.24 3.18 -4.93
N LYS A 250 -15.69 3.42 -3.70
CA LYS A 250 -17.10 3.30 -3.34
C LYS A 250 -17.98 4.19 -4.20
N ASN A 251 -17.66 5.48 -4.29
CA ASN A 251 -18.44 6.44 -5.07
C ASN A 251 -18.53 6.00 -6.55
N HIS A 252 -17.42 5.52 -7.11
CA HIS A 252 -17.40 5.00 -8.49
C HIS A 252 -18.30 3.78 -8.67
N ILE A 253 -18.19 2.77 -7.80
CA ILE A 253 -18.95 1.51 -7.89
C ILE A 253 -20.45 1.72 -7.61
N GLU A 254 -20.80 2.58 -6.66
CA GLU A 254 -22.21 2.90 -6.36
C GLU A 254 -22.87 3.65 -7.53
N THR A 255 -22.13 4.50 -8.23
CA THR A 255 -22.62 5.20 -9.43
C THR A 255 -22.95 4.24 -10.58
N LEU A 256 -22.20 3.13 -10.72
CA LEU A 256 -22.47 2.11 -11.73
C LEU A 256 -23.75 1.30 -11.42
N GLY A 257 -24.06 1.07 -10.14
CA GLY A 257 -25.30 0.45 -9.66
C GLY A 257 -25.56 -1.02 -10.04
N THR A 258 -24.82 -1.59 -10.99
CA THR A 258 -25.06 -2.93 -11.56
C THR A 258 -24.27 -4.04 -10.87
N LEU A 259 -23.20 -3.72 -10.16
CA LEU A 259 -22.27 -4.69 -9.56
C LEU A 259 -22.72 -5.10 -8.16
N LYS A 260 -23.66 -6.04 -8.05
CA LYS A 260 -24.23 -6.48 -6.75
C LYS A 260 -23.17 -6.91 -5.73
N ASP A 261 -22.25 -7.80 -6.13
CA ASP A 261 -21.22 -8.33 -5.24
C ASP A 261 -20.18 -7.27 -4.84
N ALA A 262 -19.82 -6.37 -5.76
CA ALA A 262 -18.95 -5.23 -5.46
C ALA A 262 -19.61 -4.27 -4.45
N ASN A 263 -20.90 -3.98 -4.63
CA ASN A 263 -21.69 -3.15 -3.73
C ASN A 263 -21.76 -3.72 -2.31
N LEU A 264 -21.69 -5.04 -2.12
CA LEU A 264 -21.63 -5.64 -0.78
C LEU A 264 -20.30 -5.31 -0.06
N ILE A 265 -19.20 -5.23 -0.80
CA ILE A 265 -17.88 -4.93 -0.24
C ILE A 265 -17.76 -3.44 0.09
N VAL A 266 -18.06 -2.56 -0.87
CA VAL A 266 -17.81 -1.12 -0.72
C VAL A 266 -18.76 -0.42 0.27
N LYS A 267 -19.88 -1.06 0.63
CA LYS A 267 -20.79 -0.56 1.67
C LYS A 267 -20.15 -0.50 3.06
N ASN A 268 -19.21 -1.40 3.35
CA ASN A 268 -18.49 -1.44 4.61
C ASN A 268 -17.26 -0.51 4.54
N ILE A 269 -17.43 0.78 4.86
CA ILE A 269 -16.29 1.71 4.98
C ILE A 269 -15.56 1.55 6.33
N VAL A 270 -16.27 1.01 7.33
CA VAL A 270 -15.82 0.80 8.72
C VAL A 270 -14.92 -0.41 8.84
#